data_AF-A0A7X6ZQA0-F1
#
_entry.id   AF-A0A7X6ZQA0-F1
#
_cell.length_a   1.000
_cell.length_b   1.000
_cell.length_c   1.000
_cell.angle_alpha   90.00
_cell.angle_beta   90.00
_cell.angle_gamma   90.00
#
_symmetry.space_group_name_H-M   'P 1'
#
loop_
_entity.id
_entity.type
_entity.pdbx_description
1 polymer ?
#
loop_
_entity_poly.entity_id
_entity_poly.type
_entity_poly.pdbx_seq_one_letter_code
_entity_poly.pdbx_strand_id
1 'polypeptide(L)'
;MKASLITVIPKSNISFLPLRASMGGHSHFLRNIDSPEEEAFKNLLNWTKRHDVRAFGVGSPWSHISGLSYRKHENEERDRYFAGKIDPATVMDRESVENTIQRLNEVARGETLFYLDNETPKQHYGHLWYIGYDYQVPAWHDYDQDRWPVYSDLDTIEDPNPEDPSGGHRRRTYAEVVALQRKAGAIAIWAHPTSWWWTNGQFTTNIAADLIPQLLADGFIDGLTVQGYDAYHKHYQELWFELLDRGYHVPGFAELDITPGPEDQEHILLNFIPGIDRAPKMDEMKASFRT
;
A
#
# COMPACT_ATOMS: atom_id res chain seq x y z
N MET A 1 23.01 -34.35 4.64
CA MET A 1 22.61 -34.79 3.29
C MET A 1 21.09 -34.84 3.24
N LYS A 2 20.44 -33.83 2.65
CA LYS A 2 19.09 -33.87 2.07
C LYS A 2 19.05 -32.71 1.06
N ALA A 3 19.02 -33.08 -0.21
CA ALA A 3 19.12 -32.17 -1.34
C ALA A 3 17.79 -31.41 -1.53
N SER A 4 17.91 -30.10 -1.75
CA SER A 4 16.86 -29.23 -2.24
C SER A 4 16.54 -29.59 -3.70
N LEU A 5 15.33 -30.09 -3.96
CA LEU A 5 14.79 -30.17 -5.31
C LEU A 5 14.28 -28.78 -5.72
N ILE A 6 15.21 -27.93 -6.15
CA ILE A 6 14.87 -26.81 -7.05
C ILE A 6 14.88 -27.43 -8.44
N THR A 7 13.69 -27.67 -8.99
CA THR A 7 13.55 -28.08 -10.38
C THR A 7 13.95 -26.92 -11.27
N VAL A 8 15.19 -26.92 -11.75
CA VAL A 8 15.66 -25.97 -12.76
C VAL A 8 15.00 -26.34 -14.08
N ILE A 9 14.03 -25.54 -14.52
CA ILE A 9 13.42 -25.68 -15.84
C ILE A 9 14.46 -25.26 -16.90
N PRO A 10 14.77 -26.10 -17.89
CA PRO A 10 15.73 -25.77 -18.94
C PRO A 10 15.29 -24.52 -19.72
N LYS A 11 16.22 -23.56 -19.91
CA LYS A 11 16.01 -22.28 -20.63
C LYS A 11 15.49 -22.43 -22.07
N SER A 12 15.53 -23.62 -22.67
CA SER A 12 15.32 -23.80 -24.10
C SER A 12 13.87 -23.99 -24.56
N ASN A 13 12.87 -23.98 -23.65
CA ASN A 13 11.46 -24.22 -24.00
C ASN A 13 10.46 -23.19 -23.44
N ILE A 14 10.92 -22.05 -22.93
CA ILE A 14 10.01 -20.98 -22.52
C ILE A 14 9.81 -20.05 -23.72
N SER A 15 8.63 -20.07 -24.32
CA SER A 15 8.21 -18.98 -25.20
C SER A 15 8.20 -17.69 -24.38
N PHE A 16 9.19 -16.83 -24.58
CA PHE A 16 9.33 -15.53 -23.89
C PHE A 16 8.36 -14.49 -24.46
N LEU A 17 7.07 -14.85 -24.57
CA LEU A 17 6.05 -13.83 -24.55
C LEU A 17 6.04 -13.28 -23.11
N PRO A 18 6.07 -11.95 -22.90
CA PRO A 18 5.89 -11.41 -21.56
C PRO A 18 4.59 -12.00 -21.03
N LEU A 19 4.69 -12.82 -19.97
CA LEU A 19 3.53 -13.23 -19.20
C LEU A 19 2.97 -11.96 -18.59
N ARG A 20 1.95 -11.39 -19.25
CA ARG A 20 1.14 -10.32 -18.69
C ARG A 20 0.35 -10.94 -17.54
N ALA A 21 0.86 -10.79 -16.32
CA ALA A 21 0.11 -11.12 -15.12
C ALA A 21 -0.73 -9.90 -14.76
N SER A 22 -2.05 -10.07 -14.72
CA SER A 22 -3.00 -9.14 -14.09
C SER A 22 -2.69 -9.08 -12.60
N MET A 23 -2.21 -7.93 -12.14
CA MET A 23 -1.96 -7.67 -10.73
C MET A 23 -2.91 -6.59 -10.23
N GLY A 24 -3.55 -6.87 -9.09
CA GLY A 24 -4.31 -5.89 -8.31
C GLY A 24 -3.57 -5.57 -7.01
N GLY A 25 -3.79 -4.38 -6.47
CA GLY A 25 -3.19 -3.97 -5.22
C GLY A 25 -3.76 -2.64 -4.78
N HIS A 26 -3.34 -2.19 -3.61
CA HIS A 26 -3.96 -1.10 -2.88
C HIS A 26 -5.43 -1.42 -2.60
N SER A 27 -5.69 -2.26 -1.60
CA SER A 27 -7.03 -2.63 -1.17
C SER A 27 -7.21 -2.39 0.33
N HIS A 28 -8.44 -2.45 0.81
CA HIS A 28 -8.76 -2.51 2.24
C HIS A 28 -9.57 -3.78 2.48
N PHE A 29 -9.02 -4.75 3.22
CA PHE A 29 -9.69 -6.04 3.40
C PHE A 29 -10.89 -5.93 4.35
N LEU A 30 -10.70 -5.34 5.54
CA LEU A 30 -11.76 -5.11 6.53
C LEU A 30 -11.93 -3.62 6.86
N ARG A 31 -12.32 -2.83 5.86
CA ARG A 31 -12.53 -1.38 6.05
C ARG A 31 -13.56 -1.06 7.13
N ASN A 32 -14.62 -1.86 7.23
CA ASN A 32 -15.54 -1.84 8.36
C ASN A 32 -15.27 -3.06 9.24
N ILE A 33 -14.75 -2.83 10.43
CA ILE A 33 -14.44 -3.88 11.40
C ILE A 33 -15.68 -4.64 11.89
N ASP A 34 -16.86 -4.02 11.81
CA ASP A 34 -18.12 -4.64 12.19
C ASP A 34 -18.64 -5.58 11.09
N SER A 35 -18.03 -5.57 9.89
CA SER A 35 -18.35 -6.52 8.81
C SER A 35 -17.80 -7.92 9.10
N PRO A 36 -18.53 -9.00 8.74
CA PRO A 36 -18.05 -10.35 8.93
C PRO A 36 -16.78 -10.63 8.10
N GLU A 37 -15.71 -11.06 8.77
CA GLU A 37 -14.43 -11.36 8.12
C GLU A 37 -14.55 -12.45 7.03
N GLU A 38 -15.41 -13.44 7.26
CA GLU A 38 -15.68 -14.51 6.30
C GLU A 38 -16.34 -14.00 5.00
N GLU A 39 -17.10 -12.90 5.07
CA GLU A 39 -17.69 -12.29 3.88
C GLU A 39 -16.63 -11.54 3.08
N ALA A 40 -15.77 -10.75 3.74
CA ALA A 40 -14.64 -10.09 3.08
C ALA A 40 -13.72 -11.10 2.39
N PHE A 41 -13.43 -12.23 3.05
CA PHE A 41 -12.67 -13.35 2.50
C PHE A 41 -13.29 -13.89 1.20
N LYS A 42 -14.59 -14.18 1.21
CA LYS A 42 -15.32 -14.68 0.03
C LYS A 42 -15.39 -13.66 -1.08
N ASN A 43 -15.63 -12.39 -0.74
CA ASN A 43 -15.73 -11.31 -1.72
C ASN A 43 -14.41 -11.11 -2.44
N LEU A 44 -13.29 -11.06 -1.72
CA LEU A 44 -11.96 -10.94 -2.32
C LEU A 44 -11.66 -12.12 -3.28
N LEU A 45 -11.86 -13.36 -2.85
CA LEU A 45 -11.63 -14.53 -3.70
C LEU A 45 -12.52 -14.54 -4.95
N ASN A 46 -13.79 -14.18 -4.81
CA ASN A 46 -14.72 -14.12 -5.94
C ASN A 46 -14.34 -12.99 -6.89
N TRP A 47 -13.92 -11.83 -6.36
CA TRP A 47 -13.50 -10.68 -7.14
C TRP A 47 -12.25 -11.01 -7.96
N THR A 48 -11.18 -11.52 -7.33
CA THR A 48 -9.94 -11.86 -8.05
C THR A 48 -10.17 -12.91 -9.12
N LYS A 49 -11.03 -13.90 -8.85
CA LYS A 49 -11.41 -14.92 -9.83
C LYS A 49 -12.20 -14.35 -11.00
N ARG A 50 -13.18 -13.49 -10.74
CA ARG A 50 -14.01 -12.84 -11.77
C ARG A 50 -13.16 -12.01 -12.73
N HIS A 51 -12.11 -11.40 -12.21
CA HIS A 51 -11.24 -10.48 -12.93
C HIS A 51 -9.91 -11.12 -13.40
N ASP A 52 -9.80 -12.45 -13.31
CA ASP A 52 -8.61 -13.24 -13.69
C ASP A 52 -7.30 -12.68 -13.09
N VAL A 53 -7.33 -12.21 -11.83
CA VAL A 53 -6.16 -11.61 -11.17
C VAL A 53 -5.19 -12.69 -10.70
N ARG A 54 -3.92 -12.57 -11.11
CA ARG A 54 -2.86 -13.55 -10.83
C ARG A 54 -2.10 -13.26 -9.54
N ALA A 55 -2.05 -12.00 -9.11
CA ALA A 55 -1.52 -11.61 -7.81
C ALA A 55 -2.28 -10.40 -7.25
N PHE A 56 -2.54 -10.41 -5.94
CA PHE A 56 -3.32 -9.38 -5.28
C PHE A 56 -2.72 -8.99 -3.92
N GLY A 57 -2.48 -7.69 -3.76
CA GLY A 57 -2.05 -7.11 -2.48
C GLY A 57 -3.23 -6.91 -1.55
N VAL A 58 -3.21 -7.57 -0.39
CA VAL A 58 -4.27 -7.49 0.62
C VAL A 58 -3.90 -6.41 1.64
N GLY A 59 -4.57 -5.27 1.58
CA GLY A 59 -4.32 -4.16 2.51
C GLY A 59 -5.13 -4.21 3.81
N SER A 60 -4.68 -3.43 4.79
CA SER A 60 -5.20 -3.45 6.15
C SER A 60 -6.63 -2.89 6.30
N PRO A 61 -7.30 -3.16 7.44
CA PRO A 61 -7.01 -4.22 8.41
C PRO A 61 -7.20 -5.62 7.83
N TRP A 62 -6.36 -6.58 8.22
CA TRP A 62 -6.34 -7.93 7.64
C TRP A 62 -7.15 -8.98 8.42
N SER A 63 -7.57 -8.62 9.63
CA SER A 63 -8.34 -9.48 10.53
C SER A 63 -9.17 -8.61 11.47
N HIS A 64 -10.21 -9.19 12.06
CA HIS A 64 -10.98 -8.48 13.09
C HIS A 64 -10.10 -8.10 14.29
N ILE A 65 -9.14 -8.97 14.67
CA ILE A 65 -8.21 -8.73 15.79
C ILE A 65 -7.31 -7.54 15.48
N SER A 66 -6.70 -7.49 14.29
CA SER A 66 -5.89 -6.35 13.87
C SER A 66 -6.73 -5.07 13.83
N GLY A 67 -7.94 -5.10 13.25
CA GLY A 67 -8.84 -3.94 13.29
C GLY A 67 -9.16 -3.44 14.70
N LEU A 68 -9.35 -4.35 15.67
CA LEU A 68 -9.66 -3.97 17.06
C LEU A 68 -8.46 -3.31 17.72
N SER A 69 -7.24 -3.80 17.42
CA SER A 69 -5.99 -3.17 17.84
C SER A 69 -5.87 -1.74 17.32
N TYR A 70 -6.25 -1.49 16.06
CA TYR A 70 -6.25 -0.14 15.48
C TYR A 70 -7.18 0.76 16.27
N ARG A 71 -8.45 0.37 16.39
CA ARG A 71 -9.47 1.16 17.13
C ARG A 71 -8.99 1.48 18.55
N LYS A 72 -8.48 0.49 19.27
CA LYS A 72 -8.08 0.65 20.67
C LYS A 72 -6.88 1.57 20.84
N HIS A 73 -5.81 1.34 20.08
CA HIS A 73 -4.53 2.02 20.32
C HIS A 73 -4.37 3.33 19.54
N GLU A 74 -5.23 3.58 18.55
CA GLU A 74 -5.31 4.88 17.89
C GLU A 74 -6.27 5.84 18.61
N ASN A 75 -7.14 5.34 19.51
CA ASN A 75 -8.10 6.17 20.26
C ASN A 75 -7.94 6.06 21.79
N GLU A 76 -8.25 4.91 22.38
CA GLU A 76 -8.41 4.74 23.83
C GLU A 76 -7.06 4.71 24.58
N GLU A 77 -6.06 4.02 24.03
CA GLU A 77 -4.74 3.86 24.64
C GLU A 77 -3.64 4.62 23.90
N ARG A 78 -4.02 5.58 23.04
CA ARG A 78 -3.12 6.33 22.16
C ARG A 78 -1.99 7.02 22.93
N ASP A 79 -2.34 7.83 23.92
CA ASP A 79 -1.37 8.62 24.69
C ASP A 79 -0.33 7.70 25.35
N ARG A 80 -0.78 6.60 25.94
CA ARG A 80 0.07 5.55 26.54
C ARG A 80 0.98 4.89 25.51
N TYR A 81 0.44 4.58 24.33
CA TYR A 81 1.20 3.96 23.26
C TYR A 81 2.33 4.85 22.78
N PHE A 82 2.03 6.10 22.40
CA PHE A 82 3.02 7.03 21.89
C PHE A 82 3.98 7.52 22.98
N ALA A 83 3.58 7.50 24.26
CA ALA A 83 4.47 7.73 25.40
C ALA A 83 5.45 6.56 25.68
N GLY A 84 5.46 5.51 24.85
CA GLY A 84 6.33 4.35 25.02
C GLY A 84 5.96 3.45 26.21
N LYS A 85 4.75 3.59 26.75
CA LYS A 85 4.25 2.76 27.88
C LYS A 85 3.64 1.44 27.41
N ILE A 86 3.49 1.27 26.10
CA ILE A 86 3.04 0.04 25.46
C ILE A 86 4.12 -0.32 24.43
N ASP A 87 4.66 -1.53 24.53
CA ASP A 87 5.62 -2.03 23.53
C ASP A 87 4.87 -2.29 22.21
N PRO A 88 5.24 -1.62 21.09
CA PRO A 88 4.60 -1.83 19.80
C PRO A 88 4.48 -3.30 19.41
N ALA A 89 5.50 -4.12 19.69
CA ALA A 89 5.50 -5.54 19.32
C ALA A 89 4.36 -6.33 19.99
N THR A 90 3.92 -5.91 21.18
CA THR A 90 2.86 -6.59 21.95
C THR A 90 1.46 -6.34 21.41
N VAL A 91 1.29 -5.29 20.60
CA VAL A 91 0.01 -4.90 20.00
C VAL A 91 -0.04 -5.22 18.50
N MET A 92 1.04 -5.79 17.95
CA MET A 92 1.07 -6.34 16.60
C MET A 92 0.42 -7.72 16.57
N ASP A 93 -0.63 -7.85 15.77
CA ASP A 93 -1.30 -9.12 15.51
C ASP A 93 -0.68 -9.84 14.31
N ARG A 94 0.57 -10.32 14.45
CA ARG A 94 1.27 -10.99 13.33
C ARG A 94 0.62 -12.31 12.95
N GLU A 95 0.28 -13.13 13.95
CA GLU A 95 -0.26 -14.47 13.74
C GLU A 95 -1.57 -14.44 12.96
N SER A 96 -2.53 -13.59 13.34
CA SER A 96 -3.79 -13.53 12.58
C SER A 96 -3.58 -13.00 11.16
N VAL A 97 -2.70 -12.00 10.98
CA VAL A 97 -2.39 -11.42 9.66
C VAL A 97 -1.79 -12.49 8.75
N GLU A 98 -0.78 -13.22 9.22
CA GLU A 98 -0.13 -14.30 8.48
C GLU A 98 -1.14 -15.42 8.16
N ASN A 99 -1.98 -15.79 9.12
CA ASN A 99 -3.03 -16.79 8.93
C ASN A 99 -4.06 -16.37 7.86
N THR A 100 -4.49 -15.10 7.83
CA THR A 100 -5.39 -14.59 6.78
C THR A 100 -4.76 -14.77 5.39
N ILE A 101 -3.50 -14.32 5.21
CA ILE A 101 -2.80 -14.43 3.93
C ILE A 101 -2.56 -15.89 3.54
N GLN A 102 -2.14 -16.73 4.48
CA GLN A 102 -1.96 -18.16 4.24
C GLN A 102 -3.26 -18.82 3.80
N ARG A 103 -4.36 -18.56 4.52
CA ARG A 103 -5.69 -19.11 4.22
C ARG A 103 -6.17 -18.69 2.82
N LEU A 104 -5.99 -17.44 2.43
CA LEU A 104 -6.33 -16.95 1.10
C LEU A 104 -5.57 -17.74 0.02
N ASN A 105 -4.26 -17.91 0.18
CA ASN A 105 -3.42 -18.65 -0.75
C ASN A 105 -3.76 -20.15 -0.83
N GLU A 106 -4.06 -20.78 0.30
CA GLU A 106 -4.46 -22.19 0.36
C GLU A 106 -5.77 -22.44 -0.40
N VAL A 107 -6.76 -21.55 -0.22
CA VAL A 107 -8.05 -21.65 -0.91
C VAL A 107 -7.92 -21.34 -2.40
N ALA A 108 -7.06 -20.38 -2.76
CA ALA A 108 -6.80 -20.01 -4.15
C ALA A 108 -6.02 -21.07 -4.95
N ARG A 109 -5.33 -21.99 -4.28
CA ARG A 109 -4.63 -23.14 -4.90
C ARG A 109 -3.69 -22.75 -6.06
N GLY A 110 -3.07 -21.58 -5.97
CA GLY A 110 -2.15 -21.05 -6.99
C GLY A 110 -2.83 -20.38 -8.20
N GLU A 111 -4.15 -20.21 -8.20
CA GLU A 111 -4.85 -19.39 -9.20
C GLU A 111 -4.48 -17.90 -9.03
N THR A 112 -4.51 -17.41 -7.80
CA THR A 112 -4.09 -16.05 -7.40
C THR A 112 -3.09 -16.15 -6.25
N LEU A 113 -1.99 -15.38 -6.32
CA LEU A 113 -1.08 -15.15 -5.20
C LEU A 113 -1.58 -13.96 -4.36
N PHE A 114 -1.87 -14.19 -3.09
CA PHE A 114 -2.17 -13.14 -2.13
C PHE A 114 -0.93 -12.79 -1.32
N TYR A 115 -0.62 -11.51 -1.20
CA TYR A 115 0.52 -11.03 -0.42
C TYR A 115 0.10 -9.87 0.49
N LEU A 116 0.92 -9.62 1.51
CA LEU A 116 0.69 -8.52 2.42
C LEU A 116 0.95 -7.19 1.72
N ASP A 117 -0.02 -6.32 1.80
CA ASP A 117 -0.02 -4.98 1.26
C ASP A 117 -0.45 -4.04 2.38
N ASN A 118 -0.08 -2.77 2.32
CA ASN A 118 -0.67 -1.76 3.18
C ASN A 118 -0.55 -0.38 2.56
N GLU A 119 -1.42 0.51 3.03
CA GLU A 119 -1.31 1.93 2.80
C GLU A 119 -0.83 2.57 4.12
N THR A 120 0.47 2.91 4.23
CA THR A 120 1.07 3.57 5.38
C THR A 120 2.41 4.21 4.99
N PRO A 121 2.86 5.33 5.55
CA PRO A 121 2.07 6.33 6.25
C PRO A 121 0.80 6.74 5.48
N LYS A 122 -0.27 7.02 6.21
CA LYS A 122 -1.46 7.72 5.72
C LYS A 122 -1.46 9.09 6.35
N GLN A 123 -0.79 10.05 5.73
CA GLN A 123 -0.63 11.36 6.34
C GLN A 123 -1.19 12.49 5.48
N HIS A 124 -1.36 13.67 6.07
CA HIS A 124 -1.77 14.90 5.39
C HIS A 124 -0.85 15.28 4.22
N TYR A 125 0.40 14.81 4.25
CA TYR A 125 1.42 15.10 3.23
C TYR A 125 1.56 13.99 2.17
N GLY A 126 0.64 13.05 2.17
CA GLY A 126 0.60 12.00 1.18
C GLY A 126 0.30 10.60 1.74
N HIS A 127 -0.02 9.63 0.90
CA HIS A 127 -0.09 8.24 1.32
C HIS A 127 0.89 7.39 0.52
N LEU A 128 1.42 6.37 1.17
CA LEU A 128 2.24 5.36 0.53
C LEU A 128 1.53 4.02 0.57
N TRP A 129 1.40 3.41 -0.60
CA TRP A 129 0.96 2.05 -0.82
C TRP A 129 2.18 1.15 -1.09
N TYR A 130 2.18 -0.12 -0.66
CA TYR A 130 3.31 -1.02 -0.89
C TYR A 130 2.99 -2.33 -1.60
N ILE A 131 3.88 -2.71 -2.51
CA ILE A 131 3.99 -4.10 -2.95
C ILE A 131 5.03 -4.80 -2.07
N GLY A 132 4.62 -5.87 -1.38
CA GLY A 132 5.49 -6.65 -0.50
C GLY A 132 5.73 -6.01 0.87
N TYR A 133 4.69 -5.40 1.45
CA TYR A 133 4.76 -4.71 2.74
C TYR A 133 5.34 -5.59 3.86
N ASP A 134 6.28 -5.05 4.63
CA ASP A 134 6.78 -5.65 5.86
C ASP A 134 6.03 -5.08 7.07
N TYR A 135 5.36 -5.94 7.83
CA TYR A 135 4.61 -5.51 9.01
C TYR A 135 5.57 -5.19 10.15
N GLN A 136 6.09 -3.96 10.22
CA GLN A 136 7.17 -3.58 11.14
C GLN A 136 6.68 -3.08 12.49
N VAL A 137 5.58 -2.32 12.45
CA VAL A 137 4.85 -1.77 13.60
C VAL A 137 3.35 -1.98 13.32
N PRO A 138 2.46 -1.81 14.31
CA PRO A 138 1.02 -1.78 14.05
C PRO A 138 0.72 -0.80 12.91
N ALA A 139 -0.10 -1.16 11.94
CA ALA A 139 -0.05 -0.45 10.65
C ALA A 139 -0.70 0.94 10.68
N TRP A 140 -1.48 1.24 11.73
CA TRP A 140 -1.99 2.56 12.09
C TRP A 140 -0.95 3.48 12.75
N HIS A 141 0.23 2.97 13.12
CA HIS A 141 1.26 3.74 13.81
C HIS A 141 1.64 5.03 13.08
N ASP A 142 1.54 5.06 11.75
CA ASP A 142 1.91 6.22 10.92
C ASP A 142 0.72 6.91 10.23
N TYR A 143 -0.50 6.76 10.75
CA TYR A 143 -1.71 7.42 10.24
C TYR A 143 -1.98 8.75 10.92
N ASP A 144 -2.01 9.88 10.21
CA ASP A 144 -2.24 11.18 10.85
C ASP A 144 -3.46 11.95 10.36
N GLN A 145 -4.28 11.37 9.50
CA GLN A 145 -5.29 12.10 8.71
C GLN A 145 -6.33 12.92 9.50
N ASP A 146 -6.47 12.71 10.81
CA ASP A 146 -7.40 13.43 11.69
C ASP A 146 -6.72 14.40 12.68
N ARG A 147 -5.38 14.41 12.77
CA ARG A 147 -4.62 15.14 13.81
C ARG A 147 -3.25 15.60 13.31
N TRP A 148 -2.63 16.52 14.04
CA TRP A 148 -1.27 17.00 13.74
C TRP A 148 -0.24 16.36 14.70
N PRO A 149 0.43 15.25 14.30
CA PRO A 149 1.43 14.58 15.11
C PRO A 149 2.78 15.31 15.02
N VAL A 150 3.75 14.78 15.76
CA VAL A 150 5.13 15.28 15.74
C VAL A 150 6.01 14.34 14.91
N TYR A 151 6.77 14.89 13.96
CA TYR A 151 7.78 14.18 13.16
C TYR A 151 9.20 14.57 13.56
N SER A 152 9.39 15.83 13.97
CA SER A 152 10.68 16.39 14.34
C SER A 152 10.61 17.18 15.65
N ASP A 153 11.75 17.39 16.29
CA ASP A 153 11.84 18.20 17.52
C ASP A 153 11.56 19.70 17.26
N LEU A 154 11.45 20.10 16.00
CA LEU A 154 11.16 21.47 15.58
C LEU A 154 9.66 21.71 15.36
N ASP A 155 8.85 20.66 15.35
CA ASP A 155 7.43 20.78 15.06
C ASP A 155 6.69 21.42 16.24
N THR A 156 5.66 22.20 15.95
CA THR A 156 4.79 22.74 16.99
C THR A 156 3.86 21.64 17.49
N ILE A 157 3.74 21.50 18.81
CA ILE A 157 2.87 20.50 19.42
C ILE A 157 1.43 21.02 19.42
N GLU A 158 0.63 20.57 18.45
CA GLU A 158 -0.80 20.90 18.33
C GLU A 158 -1.73 19.85 18.96
N ASP A 159 -1.34 18.57 18.93
CA ASP A 159 -2.03 17.45 19.61
C ASP A 159 -1.19 16.94 20.79
N PRO A 160 -1.29 17.56 21.97
CA PRO A 160 -0.44 17.25 23.10
C PRO A 160 -0.69 15.83 23.64
N ASN A 161 0.39 15.14 23.98
CA ASN A 161 0.36 13.87 24.68
C ASN A 161 0.73 14.10 26.17
N PRO A 162 -0.23 14.07 27.11
CA PRO A 162 0.04 14.29 28.54
C PRO A 162 0.88 13.18 29.18
N GLU A 163 1.02 12.03 28.51
CA GLU A 163 1.78 10.89 29.02
C GLU A 163 3.23 10.85 28.53
N ASP A 164 3.58 11.62 27.50
CA ASP A 164 4.91 11.68 26.89
C ASP A 164 5.70 12.91 27.40
N PRO A 165 6.91 12.73 27.96
CA PRO A 165 7.77 13.84 28.37
C PRO A 165 8.14 14.84 27.25
N SER A 166 8.16 14.39 25.99
CA SER A 166 8.39 15.25 24.81
C SER A 166 7.13 16.01 24.39
N GLY A 167 5.96 15.61 24.89
CA GLY A 167 4.72 16.35 24.83
C GLY A 167 3.83 16.09 23.61
N GLY A 168 4.22 15.26 22.64
CA GLY A 168 3.43 15.02 21.42
C GLY A 168 3.37 13.56 21.00
N HIS A 169 2.45 13.24 20.07
CA HIS A 169 2.35 11.91 19.47
C HIS A 169 3.37 11.77 18.33
N ARG A 170 4.54 11.20 18.62
CA ARG A 170 5.60 11.08 17.62
C ARG A 170 5.40 9.90 16.67
N ARG A 171 5.49 10.16 15.37
CA ARG A 171 5.39 9.14 14.31
C ARG A 171 6.68 9.09 13.48
N ARG A 172 6.84 8.01 12.70
CA ARG A 172 8.01 7.88 11.82
C ARG A 172 7.83 8.79 10.61
N THR A 173 8.94 9.32 10.11
CA THR A 173 8.95 10.14 8.89
C THR A 173 8.79 9.25 7.65
N TYR A 174 8.32 9.79 6.52
CA TYR A 174 8.31 9.05 5.24
C TYR A 174 9.67 8.45 4.90
N ALA A 175 10.74 9.23 5.07
CA ALA A 175 12.10 8.77 4.79
C ALA A 175 12.47 7.54 5.62
N GLU A 176 12.12 7.52 6.91
CA GLU A 176 12.34 6.38 7.79
C GLU A 176 11.50 5.17 7.35
N VAL A 177 10.20 5.35 7.13
CA VAL A 177 9.30 4.24 6.75
C VAL A 177 9.74 3.63 5.40
N VAL A 178 9.97 4.47 4.39
CA VAL A 178 10.41 4.02 3.06
C VAL A 178 11.75 3.28 3.14
N ALA A 179 12.74 3.81 3.89
CA ALA A 179 14.03 3.16 4.03
C ALA A 179 13.91 1.77 4.66
N LEU A 180 13.08 1.62 5.69
CA LEU A 180 12.82 0.34 6.35
C LEU A 180 12.09 -0.64 5.44
N GLN A 181 11.07 -0.19 4.71
CA GLN A 181 10.31 -1.01 3.77
C GLN A 181 11.17 -1.47 2.59
N ARG A 182 11.96 -0.58 1.98
CA ARG A 182 12.94 -0.93 0.93
C ARG A 182 13.97 -1.94 1.42
N LYS A 183 14.45 -1.81 2.66
CA LYS A 183 15.38 -2.78 3.26
C LYS A 183 14.77 -4.18 3.38
N ALA A 184 13.45 -4.27 3.56
CA ALA A 184 12.71 -5.53 3.56
C ALA A 184 12.37 -6.04 2.14
N GLY A 185 12.66 -5.26 1.10
CA GLY A 185 12.40 -5.60 -0.30
C GLY A 185 11.04 -5.12 -0.83
N ALA A 186 10.33 -4.29 -0.07
CA ALA A 186 9.07 -3.69 -0.51
C ALA A 186 9.30 -2.55 -1.51
N ILE A 187 8.28 -2.27 -2.34
CA ILE A 187 8.22 -1.15 -3.28
C ILE A 187 7.25 -0.11 -2.71
N ALA A 188 7.72 1.12 -2.47
CA ALA A 188 6.89 2.22 -1.96
C ALA A 188 6.30 3.08 -3.09
N ILE A 189 4.98 3.09 -3.20
CA ILE A 189 4.25 3.75 -4.28
C ILE A 189 3.41 4.88 -3.69
N TRP A 190 3.57 6.10 -4.19
CA TRP A 190 2.73 7.22 -3.78
C TRP A 190 1.30 7.04 -4.28
N ALA A 191 0.40 6.76 -3.34
CA ALA A 191 -1.00 6.45 -3.56
C ALA A 191 -1.82 7.71 -3.81
N HIS A 192 -2.76 7.64 -4.76
CA HIS A 192 -3.67 8.71 -5.17
C HIS A 192 -3.16 10.14 -4.90
N PRO A 193 -2.05 10.56 -5.56
CA PRO A 193 -1.13 11.60 -5.07
C PRO A 193 -1.67 13.03 -5.14
N THR A 194 -2.84 13.24 -5.74
CA THR A 194 -3.50 14.55 -5.81
C THR A 194 -4.93 14.51 -5.26
N SER A 195 -5.27 13.46 -4.50
CA SER A 195 -6.63 13.30 -3.98
C SER A 195 -6.91 14.20 -2.79
N TRP A 196 -8.18 14.52 -2.65
CA TRP A 196 -8.75 15.24 -1.51
C TRP A 196 -10.22 14.87 -1.40
N TRP A 197 -10.77 14.97 -0.19
CA TRP A 197 -12.17 14.67 0.07
C TRP A 197 -12.67 15.44 1.30
N TRP A 198 -13.96 15.34 1.56
CA TRP A 198 -14.59 15.85 2.77
C TRP A 198 -15.10 14.71 3.62
N THR A 199 -14.68 14.64 4.87
CA THR A 199 -15.18 13.67 5.85
C THR A 199 -15.71 14.43 7.05
N ASN A 200 -16.98 14.22 7.42
CA ASN A 200 -17.62 14.87 8.58
C ASN A 200 -17.46 16.41 8.62
N GLY A 201 -17.46 17.05 7.45
CA GLY A 201 -17.29 18.51 7.33
C GLY A 201 -15.85 19.01 7.46
N GLN A 202 -14.87 18.11 7.57
CA GLN A 202 -13.45 18.43 7.52
C GLN A 202 -12.89 18.14 6.13
N PHE A 203 -12.06 19.04 5.62
CA PHE A 203 -11.32 18.84 4.38
C PHE A 203 -10.10 17.99 4.68
N THR A 204 -9.99 16.85 4.02
CA THR A 204 -8.84 15.96 4.10
C THR A 204 -8.14 15.95 2.76
N THR A 205 -6.81 16.05 2.78
CA THR A 205 -5.99 16.00 1.58
C THR A 205 -5.02 14.83 1.66
N ASN A 206 -4.89 14.12 0.54
CA ASN A 206 -3.76 13.26 0.24
C ASN A 206 -3.02 13.88 -0.96
N ILE A 207 -2.55 15.12 -0.80
CA ILE A 207 -1.57 15.69 -1.72
C ILE A 207 -0.23 15.14 -1.29
N ALA A 208 0.47 14.44 -2.20
CA ALA A 208 1.80 13.88 -1.99
C ALA A 208 2.87 14.99 -1.90
N ALA A 209 2.79 15.82 -0.87
CA ALA A 209 3.72 16.93 -0.63
C ALA A 209 5.12 16.41 -0.25
N ASP A 210 5.21 15.29 0.47
CA ASP A 210 6.49 14.70 0.88
C ASP A 210 7.20 13.90 -0.25
N LEU A 211 6.53 13.72 -1.40
CA LEU A 211 7.13 13.14 -2.59
C LEU A 211 8.32 13.97 -3.09
N ILE A 212 8.24 15.30 -3.03
CA ILE A 212 9.28 16.18 -3.56
C ILE A 212 10.56 16.12 -2.69
N PRO A 213 10.50 16.28 -1.35
CA PRO A 213 11.65 16.04 -0.49
C PRO A 213 12.28 14.66 -0.70
N GLN A 214 11.48 13.60 -0.84
CA GLN A 214 12.00 12.24 -1.09
C GLN A 214 12.73 12.17 -2.44
N LEU A 215 12.15 12.71 -3.51
CA LEU A 215 12.80 12.78 -4.83
C LEU A 215 14.12 13.55 -4.78
N LEU A 216 14.18 14.65 -4.03
CA LEU A 216 15.38 15.46 -3.89
C LEU A 216 16.47 14.75 -3.07
N ALA A 217 16.08 13.97 -2.07
CA ALA A 217 17.00 13.21 -1.21
C ALA A 217 17.58 11.99 -1.93
N ASP A 218 16.74 11.21 -2.61
CA ASP A 218 17.11 9.92 -3.18
C ASP A 218 17.44 9.98 -4.68
N GLY A 219 16.92 10.98 -5.39
CA GLY A 219 16.98 11.07 -6.85
C GLY A 219 15.98 10.18 -7.59
N PHE A 220 15.17 9.40 -6.86
CA PHE A 220 14.14 8.52 -7.41
C PHE A 220 13.05 8.21 -6.35
N ILE A 221 11.89 7.75 -6.82
CA ILE A 221 10.87 7.07 -6.01
C ILE A 221 10.59 5.70 -6.61
N ASP A 222 10.06 4.77 -5.80
CA ASP A 222 9.83 3.41 -6.30
C ASP A 222 8.58 3.36 -7.19
N GLY A 223 7.59 4.23 -6.93
CA GLY A 223 6.43 4.39 -7.78
C GLY A 223 5.56 5.60 -7.46
N LEU A 224 4.74 5.98 -8.44
CA LEU A 224 3.67 6.97 -8.34
C LEU A 224 2.41 6.40 -8.97
N THR A 225 1.27 6.48 -8.29
CA THR A 225 -0.01 6.14 -8.91
C THR A 225 -0.35 7.16 -10.00
N VAL A 226 -0.56 6.69 -11.23
CA VAL A 226 -0.95 7.47 -12.43
C VAL A 226 -2.34 7.11 -12.94
N GLN A 227 -2.90 6.01 -12.44
CA GLN A 227 -4.29 5.58 -12.63
C GLN A 227 -4.82 5.17 -11.25
N GLY A 228 -5.60 6.05 -10.62
CA GLY A 228 -6.27 5.79 -9.33
C GLY A 228 -7.57 5.01 -9.48
N TYR A 229 -8.35 4.88 -8.41
CA TYR A 229 -9.71 4.28 -8.40
C TYR A 229 -10.70 4.80 -9.45
N ASP A 230 -10.40 5.92 -10.13
CA ASP A 230 -11.11 6.31 -11.36
C ASP A 230 -10.23 6.02 -12.58
N ALA A 231 -10.82 5.41 -13.61
CA ALA A 231 -10.10 5.05 -14.83
C ALA A 231 -9.40 6.24 -15.54
N TYR A 232 -9.79 7.47 -15.21
CA TYR A 232 -9.12 8.68 -15.69
C TYR A 232 -8.90 9.71 -14.58
N HIS A 233 -7.68 9.71 -14.03
CA HIS A 233 -7.18 10.74 -13.09
C HIS A 233 -6.21 11.69 -13.79
N LYS A 234 -6.74 12.73 -14.45
CA LYS A 234 -5.94 13.71 -15.20
C LYS A 234 -4.80 14.29 -14.37
N HIS A 235 -5.07 14.66 -13.12
CA HIS A 235 -4.10 15.33 -12.26
C HIS A 235 -2.95 14.40 -11.82
N TYR A 236 -3.20 13.09 -11.69
CA TYR A 236 -2.12 12.14 -11.40
C TYR A 236 -1.18 12.03 -12.60
N GLN A 237 -1.75 11.94 -13.80
CA GLN A 237 -0.99 11.88 -15.04
C GLN A 237 -0.22 13.18 -15.30
N GLU A 238 -0.83 14.35 -15.06
CA GLU A 238 -0.15 15.65 -15.16
C GLU A 238 1.05 15.75 -14.23
N LEU A 239 0.89 15.37 -12.96
CA LEU A 239 2.00 15.33 -11.99
C LEU A 239 3.10 14.38 -12.48
N TRP A 240 2.74 13.19 -12.95
CA TRP A 240 3.70 12.22 -13.45
C TRP A 240 4.48 12.73 -14.65
N PHE A 241 3.80 13.29 -15.66
CA PHE A 241 4.47 13.87 -16.83
C PHE A 241 5.37 15.05 -16.46
N GLU A 242 4.95 15.92 -15.54
CA GLU A 242 5.78 17.03 -15.06
C GLU A 242 7.08 16.54 -14.40
N LEU A 243 7.01 15.46 -13.60
CA LEU A 243 8.20 14.88 -12.97
C LEU A 243 9.13 14.24 -14.01
N LEU A 244 8.58 13.56 -15.02
CA LEU A 244 9.36 12.98 -16.12
C LEU A 244 10.03 14.06 -16.98
N ASP A 245 9.32 15.16 -17.30
CA ASP A 245 9.85 16.28 -18.09
C ASP A 245 10.99 17.01 -17.36
N ARG A 246 10.99 16.96 -16.02
CA ARG A 246 12.10 17.44 -15.17
C ARG A 246 13.27 16.47 -15.06
N GLY A 247 13.17 15.29 -15.66
CA GLY A 247 14.23 14.28 -15.68
C GLY A 247 14.28 13.35 -14.47
N TYR A 248 13.24 13.32 -13.63
CA TYR A 248 13.17 12.38 -12.52
C TYR A 248 12.83 10.96 -12.99
N HIS A 249 13.31 9.96 -12.25
CA HIS A 249 12.91 8.57 -12.45
C HIS A 249 11.68 8.24 -11.60
N VAL A 250 10.52 8.19 -12.25
CA VAL A 250 9.23 7.97 -11.59
C VAL A 250 8.44 6.87 -12.32
N PRO A 251 8.52 5.61 -11.87
CA PRO A 251 7.68 4.54 -12.41
C PRO A 251 6.19 4.80 -12.13
N GLY A 252 5.35 4.67 -13.15
CA GLY A 252 3.90 4.85 -13.02
C GLY A 252 3.20 3.54 -12.66
N PHE A 253 2.28 3.59 -11.70
CA PHE A 253 1.45 2.47 -11.24
C PHE A 253 -0.05 2.78 -11.38
N ALA A 254 -0.85 1.73 -11.50
CA ALA A 254 -2.30 1.78 -11.45
C ALA A 254 -2.77 1.15 -10.13
N GLU A 255 -3.57 1.84 -9.34
CA GLU A 255 -4.07 1.30 -8.07
C GLU A 255 -5.59 1.10 -8.14
N LEU A 256 -6.11 0.29 -7.22
CA LEU A 256 -7.54 0.05 -7.11
C LEU A 256 -8.17 0.91 -6.01
N ASP A 257 -7.51 1.07 -4.86
CA ASP A 257 -8.07 1.66 -3.62
C ASP A 257 -9.47 1.10 -3.26
N ILE A 258 -9.65 -0.21 -3.48
CA ILE A 258 -10.95 -0.88 -3.33
C ILE A 258 -11.12 -1.57 -1.98
N THR A 259 -12.38 -1.82 -1.62
CA THR A 259 -12.76 -2.76 -0.56
C THR A 259 -13.59 -3.88 -1.17
N PRO A 260 -12.99 -5.03 -1.56
CA PRO A 260 -13.68 -6.13 -2.24
C PRO A 260 -15.01 -6.53 -1.59
N GLY A 261 -16.09 -6.22 -2.29
CA GLY A 261 -17.48 -6.32 -1.84
C GLY A 261 -18.43 -6.82 -2.95
N PRO A 262 -19.70 -7.08 -2.60
CA PRO A 262 -20.68 -7.64 -3.53
C PRO A 262 -21.13 -6.66 -4.62
N GLU A 263 -21.01 -5.34 -4.40
CA GLU A 263 -21.48 -4.28 -5.30
C GLU A 263 -20.32 -3.45 -5.91
N ASP A 264 -19.11 -4.00 -5.91
CA ASP A 264 -17.92 -3.22 -6.22
C ASP A 264 -17.79 -2.79 -7.68
N GLN A 265 -17.02 -1.70 -7.87
CA GLN A 265 -16.67 -1.13 -9.16
C GLN A 265 -16.19 -2.21 -10.14
N GLU A 266 -16.83 -2.29 -11.31
CA GLU A 266 -16.47 -3.24 -12.37
C GLU A 266 -15.15 -2.90 -13.09
N HIS A 267 -14.54 -1.75 -12.77
CA HIS A 267 -13.33 -1.27 -13.40
C HIS A 267 -12.11 -1.89 -12.74
N ILE A 268 -11.41 -2.77 -13.47
CA ILE A 268 -10.09 -3.23 -13.08
C ILE A 268 -9.06 -2.23 -13.60
N LEU A 269 -8.19 -1.75 -12.72
CA LEU A 269 -6.98 -1.04 -13.08
C LEU A 269 -5.79 -1.93 -12.70
N LEU A 270 -5.04 -2.34 -13.71
CA LEU A 270 -4.00 -3.37 -13.57
C LEU A 270 -2.62 -2.72 -13.57
N ASN A 271 -1.81 -3.09 -12.59
CA ASN A 271 -0.37 -2.88 -12.67
C ASN A 271 0.22 -3.88 -13.65
N PHE A 272 1.00 -3.39 -14.60
CA PHE A 272 1.83 -4.22 -15.45
C PHE A 272 3.29 -4.02 -15.06
N ILE A 273 3.92 -5.07 -14.52
CA ILE A 273 5.37 -5.10 -14.39
C ILE A 273 5.92 -5.68 -15.70
N PRO A 274 6.48 -4.87 -16.62
CA PRO A 274 7.20 -5.43 -17.76
C PRO A 274 8.32 -6.32 -17.23
N GLY A 275 8.52 -7.48 -17.86
CA GLY A 275 9.53 -8.45 -17.42
C GLY A 275 10.92 -7.85 -17.28
N ILE A 276 11.77 -8.56 -16.53
CA ILE A 276 13.12 -8.18 -16.03
C ILE A 276 14.10 -7.62 -17.08
N ASP A 277 13.80 -7.70 -18.37
CA ASP A 277 14.65 -7.19 -19.44
C ASP A 277 14.01 -5.97 -20.12
N ARG A 278 14.23 -4.81 -19.49
CA ARG A 278 13.89 -3.41 -19.90
C ARG A 278 12.40 -3.06 -19.95
N ALA A 279 12.09 -1.89 -19.36
CA ALA A 279 10.85 -1.18 -19.62
C ALA A 279 10.65 -0.98 -21.13
N PRO A 280 9.46 -1.25 -21.68
CA PRO A 280 9.18 -1.06 -23.11
C PRO A 280 9.38 0.40 -23.47
N LYS A 281 9.92 0.65 -24.66
CA LYS A 281 10.09 2.03 -25.13
C LYS A 281 8.71 2.65 -25.35
N MET A 282 8.61 3.97 -25.14
CA MET A 282 7.36 4.73 -25.30
C MET A 282 6.66 4.46 -26.64
N ASP A 283 7.43 4.22 -27.71
CA ASP A 283 6.90 3.92 -29.04
C ASP A 283 6.27 2.51 -29.14
N GLU A 284 6.79 1.54 -28.39
CA GLU A 284 6.25 0.17 -28.29
C GLU A 284 4.94 0.17 -27.50
N MET A 285 4.84 0.98 -26.45
CA MET A 285 3.60 1.18 -25.71
C MET A 285 2.52 1.81 -26.60
N LYS A 286 2.85 2.89 -27.33
CA LYS A 286 1.92 3.57 -28.25
C LYS A 286 1.41 2.68 -29.39
N ALA A 287 2.24 1.76 -29.90
CA ALA A 287 1.83 0.80 -30.92
C ALA A 287 0.79 -0.20 -30.40
N SER A 288 0.86 -0.58 -29.12
CA SER A 288 -0.06 -1.55 -28.50
C SER A 288 -1.46 -1.00 -28.20
N PHE A 289 -1.63 0.33 -28.20
CA PHE A 289 -2.92 1.00 -28.02
C PHE A 289 -3.63 1.30 -29.36
N ARG A 290 -3.04 0.96 -30.50
CA ARG A 290 -3.61 1.20 -31.84
C ARG A 290 -4.15 -0.06 -32.52
N THR A 291 -4.31 -1.15 -31.77
CA THR A 291 -5.01 -2.38 -32.17
C THR A 291 -6.22 -2.58 -31.29
#